data_AF-A0A131Z3Y9-F1
#
_entry.id   AF-A0A131Z3Y9-F1
#
_cell.length_a   1.000
_cell.length_b   1.000
_cell.length_c   1.000
_cell.angle_alpha   90.00
_cell.angle_beta   90.00
_cell.angle_gamma   90.00
#
_symmetry.space_group_name_H-M   'P 1'
#
loop_
_entity.id
_entity.type
_entity.pdbx_description
1 polymer ?
#
loop_
_entity_poly.entity_id
_entity_poly.type
_entity_poly.pdbx_seq_one_letter_code
_entity_poly.pdbx_strand_id
1 'polypeptide(L)'
;MDSRTKEICAALKTYPDFPKKGILFCDIMPVFQKPDLFRKMVDLLAEHVRKSVPNVQVIAGIEARGFLVGPSLALALNVPFVPIRKPGKLPGKVKSQAYTLEYGEDKLEVQLESITPGQNVVIIDDLLATGGSMQAAVNLIQAAGANVALCMVIVEIEELHGRQKLDVPIFSLIPFSATVKK
;
A
#
# COMPACT_ATOMS: atom_id res chain seq x y z
N MET A 1 -20.31 -5.60 -2.10
CA MET A 1 -19.09 -5.93 -1.33
C MET A 1 -19.06 -7.43 -1.08
N ASP A 2 -17.99 -8.11 -1.50
CA ASP A 2 -17.72 -9.54 -1.30
C ASP A 2 -17.88 -9.91 0.19
N SER A 3 -18.35 -11.13 0.50
CA SER A 3 -18.56 -11.58 1.89
C SER A 3 -17.26 -11.59 2.69
N ARG A 4 -16.14 -11.98 2.06
CA ARG A 4 -14.81 -11.98 2.68
C ARG A 4 -14.38 -10.56 3.04
N THR A 5 -14.63 -9.58 2.17
CA THR A 5 -14.36 -8.16 2.47
C THR A 5 -15.15 -7.67 3.68
N LYS A 6 -16.42 -8.08 3.82
CA LYS A 6 -17.24 -7.73 4.99
C LYS A 6 -16.66 -8.33 6.29
N GLU A 7 -16.19 -9.58 6.25
CA GLU A 7 -15.56 -10.21 7.42
C GLU A 7 -14.26 -9.51 7.83
N ILE A 8 -13.42 -9.14 6.87
CA ILE A 8 -12.17 -8.40 7.13
C ILE A 8 -12.51 -7.02 7.71
N CYS A 9 -13.47 -6.30 7.12
CA CYS A 9 -13.94 -5.00 7.60
C CYS A 9 -14.47 -5.07 9.04
N ALA A 10 -15.26 -6.10 9.37
CA ALA A 10 -15.78 -6.31 10.72
C ALA A 10 -14.70 -6.62 11.77
N ALA A 11 -13.51 -7.03 11.36
CA ALA A 11 -12.38 -7.27 12.27
C ALA A 11 -11.57 -6.00 12.56
N LEU A 12 -11.68 -4.95 11.72
CA LEU A 12 -10.96 -3.70 11.92
C LEU A 12 -11.37 -3.05 13.24
N LYS A 13 -10.41 -2.41 13.91
CA LYS A 13 -10.65 -1.60 15.11
C LYS A 13 -10.43 -0.14 14.81
N THR A 14 -11.16 0.73 15.50
CA THR A 14 -10.95 2.17 15.39
C THR A 14 -10.49 2.74 16.73
N TYR A 15 -9.59 3.72 16.67
CA TYR A 15 -9.08 4.43 17.83
C TYR A 15 -9.26 5.93 17.59
N PRO A 16 -10.15 6.60 18.34
CA PRO A 16 -10.32 8.04 18.23
C PRO A 16 -9.10 8.78 18.80
N ASP A 17 -8.86 9.99 18.30
CA ASP A 17 -7.80 10.90 18.74
C ASP A 17 -6.37 10.34 18.63
N PHE A 18 -6.13 9.44 17.67
CA PHE A 18 -4.82 8.86 17.41
C PHE A 18 -4.39 9.06 15.94
N PRO A 19 -3.13 9.43 15.65
CA PRO A 19 -2.04 9.73 16.60
C PRO A 19 -2.15 11.12 17.24
N LYS A 20 -3.16 11.91 16.83
CA LYS A 20 -3.44 13.24 17.35
C LYS A 20 -4.96 13.42 17.48
N LYS A 21 -5.37 14.36 18.34
CA LYS A 21 -6.77 14.74 18.54
C LYS A 21 -7.46 15.07 17.21
N GLY A 22 -8.68 14.57 17.02
CA GLY A 22 -9.50 14.76 15.83
C GLY A 22 -9.33 13.70 14.73
N ILE A 23 -8.42 12.74 14.89
CA ILE A 23 -8.18 11.67 13.91
C ILE A 23 -8.82 10.37 14.40
N LEU A 24 -9.64 9.73 13.56
CA LEU A 24 -10.12 8.37 13.77
C LEU A 24 -9.16 7.40 13.07
N PHE A 25 -8.30 6.75 13.84
CA PHE A 25 -7.35 5.79 13.30
C PHE A 25 -8.02 4.43 13.04
N CYS A 26 -7.86 3.89 11.84
CA CYS A 26 -8.32 2.55 11.48
C CYS A 26 -7.16 1.55 11.59
N ASP A 27 -7.29 0.60 12.51
CA ASP A 27 -6.29 -0.40 12.83
C ASP A 27 -6.61 -1.75 12.18
N ILE A 28 -5.68 -2.20 11.33
CA ILE A 28 -5.74 -3.47 10.61
C ILE A 28 -5.08 -4.63 11.37
N MET A 29 -4.40 -4.37 12.50
CA MET A 29 -3.70 -5.40 13.28
C MET A 29 -4.56 -6.62 13.65
N PRO A 30 -5.86 -6.48 14.02
CA PRO A 30 -6.70 -7.63 14.35
C PRO A 30 -6.89 -8.64 13.20
N VAL A 31 -6.71 -8.23 11.94
CA VAL A 31 -6.79 -9.14 10.78
C VAL A 31 -5.65 -10.16 10.84
N PHE A 32 -4.44 -9.74 11.19
CA PHE A 32 -3.27 -10.62 11.27
C PHE A 32 -3.32 -11.58 12.46
N GLN A 33 -4.12 -11.27 13.48
CA GLN A 33 -4.35 -12.16 14.63
C GLN A 33 -5.27 -13.34 14.29
N LYS A 34 -5.92 -13.32 13.11
CA LYS A 34 -6.83 -14.35 12.62
C LYS A 34 -6.32 -14.87 11.27
N PRO A 35 -5.56 -15.98 11.24
CA PRO A 35 -4.93 -16.49 10.01
C PRO A 35 -5.89 -16.65 8.84
N ASP A 36 -7.14 -17.06 9.10
CA ASP A 36 -8.17 -17.19 8.07
C ASP A 36 -8.55 -15.85 7.43
N LEU A 37 -8.62 -14.76 8.22
CA LEU A 37 -8.90 -13.43 7.68
C LEU A 37 -7.70 -12.89 6.90
N PHE A 38 -6.47 -13.14 7.38
CA PHE A 38 -5.28 -12.74 6.64
C PHE A 38 -5.19 -13.46 5.29
N ARG A 39 -5.47 -14.78 5.26
CA ARG A 39 -5.56 -15.55 4.02
C ARG A 39 -6.61 -14.98 3.07
N LYS A 40 -7.84 -14.75 3.55
CA LYS A 40 -8.91 -14.14 2.75
C LYS A 40 -8.50 -12.77 2.18
N MET A 41 -7.80 -11.95 2.97
CA MET A 41 -7.29 -10.66 2.51
C MET A 41 -6.28 -10.82 1.37
N VAL A 42 -5.29 -11.70 1.53
CA VAL A 42 -4.29 -11.96 0.48
C VAL A 42 -4.94 -12.53 -0.79
N ASP A 43 -5.89 -13.45 -0.64
CA ASP A 43 -6.60 -14.06 -1.78
C ASP A 43 -7.36 -13.00 -2.59
N LEU A 44 -8.11 -12.12 -1.92
CA LEU A 44 -8.84 -11.02 -2.58
C LEU A 44 -7.91 -10.07 -3.34
N LEU A 45 -6.77 -9.71 -2.73
CA LEU A 45 -5.78 -8.85 -3.35
C LEU A 45 -5.17 -9.54 -4.59
N ALA A 46 -4.78 -10.81 -4.46
CA ALA A 46 -4.21 -11.58 -5.56
C ALA A 46 -5.20 -11.80 -6.71
N GLU A 47 -6.47 -12.10 -6.41
CA GLU A 47 -7.55 -12.17 -7.39
C GLU A 47 -7.71 -10.86 -8.16
N HIS A 48 -7.69 -9.73 -7.45
CA HIS A 48 -7.77 -8.42 -8.08
C HIS A 48 -6.58 -8.19 -9.02
N VAL A 49 -5.35 -8.41 -8.56
CA VAL A 49 -4.14 -8.23 -9.38
C VAL A 49 -4.16 -9.12 -10.62
N ARG A 50 -4.50 -10.41 -10.50
CA ARG A 50 -4.59 -11.32 -11.66
C ARG A 50 -5.58 -10.82 -12.72
N LYS A 51 -6.66 -10.16 -12.28
CA LYS A 51 -7.69 -9.63 -13.16
C LYS A 51 -7.30 -8.29 -13.80
N SER A 52 -6.68 -7.39 -13.05
CA SER A 52 -6.40 -6.02 -13.48
C SER A 52 -5.01 -5.82 -14.09
N VAL A 53 -4.02 -6.63 -13.67
CA VAL A 53 -2.62 -6.56 -14.11
C VAL A 53 -2.11 -7.99 -14.42
N PRO A 54 -2.59 -8.63 -15.50
CA PRO A 54 -2.28 -10.04 -15.80
C PRO A 54 -0.79 -10.31 -16.05
N ASN A 55 -0.01 -9.28 -16.36
CA ASN A 55 1.42 -9.31 -16.60
C ASN A 55 2.22 -8.63 -15.47
N VAL A 56 1.70 -8.66 -14.23
CA VAL A 56 2.46 -8.22 -13.05
C VAL A 56 3.76 -9.00 -12.94
N GLN A 57 4.86 -8.31 -12.63
CA GLN A 57 6.17 -8.91 -12.50
C GLN A 57 6.78 -8.72 -11.13
N VAL A 58 6.34 -7.71 -10.36
CA VAL A 58 6.85 -7.43 -9.02
C VAL A 58 5.78 -6.78 -8.15
N ILE A 59 5.76 -7.14 -6.87
CA ILE A 59 5.05 -6.39 -5.83
C ILE A 59 6.06 -5.53 -5.06
N ALA A 60 5.82 -4.23 -4.98
CA ALA A 60 6.62 -3.33 -4.15
C ALA A 60 5.82 -2.89 -2.92
N GLY A 61 6.38 -3.04 -1.72
CA GLY A 61 5.73 -2.61 -0.48
C GLY A 61 6.30 -1.30 0.03
N ILE A 62 5.48 -0.41 0.58
CA ILE A 62 5.97 0.76 1.32
C ILE A 62 6.18 0.38 2.79
N GLU A 63 7.30 0.79 3.37
CA GLU A 63 7.54 0.51 4.78
C GLU A 63 6.63 1.31 5.73
N ALA A 64 6.37 0.83 6.94
CA ALA A 64 6.62 -0.54 7.41
C ALA A 64 5.39 -1.42 7.21
N ARG A 65 4.18 -0.84 7.22
CA ARG A 65 2.94 -1.61 7.29
C ARG A 65 2.55 -2.25 5.96
N GLY A 66 2.95 -1.67 4.83
CA GLY A 66 2.90 -2.37 3.54
C GLY A 66 3.67 -3.70 3.53
N PHE A 67 4.68 -3.87 4.39
CA PHE A 67 5.42 -5.15 4.51
C PHE A 67 4.64 -6.24 5.23
N LEU A 68 3.55 -5.90 5.94
CA LEU A 68 2.70 -6.90 6.59
C LEU A 68 1.90 -7.73 5.56
N VAL A 69 1.70 -7.20 4.35
CA VAL A 69 0.89 -7.84 3.30
C VAL A 69 1.68 -8.07 2.01
N GLY A 70 2.57 -7.15 1.64
CA GLY A 70 3.29 -7.16 0.37
C GLY A 70 4.03 -8.48 0.05
N PRO A 71 4.86 -9.02 0.96
CA PRO A 71 5.53 -10.31 0.73
C PRO A 71 4.56 -11.48 0.57
N SER A 72 3.44 -11.48 1.30
CA SER A 72 2.43 -12.55 1.18
C SER A 72 1.67 -12.46 -0.15
N LEU A 73 1.38 -11.24 -0.62
CA LEU A 73 0.80 -11.01 -1.95
C LEU A 73 1.76 -11.42 -3.08
N ALA A 74 3.04 -11.05 -2.96
CA ALA A 74 4.09 -11.47 -3.88
C ALA A 74 4.18 -13.00 -3.97
N LEU A 75 4.21 -13.67 -2.82
CA LEU A 75 4.23 -15.13 -2.74
C LEU A 75 2.99 -15.76 -3.39
N ALA A 76 1.79 -15.23 -3.11
CA ALA A 76 0.54 -15.74 -3.69
C ALA A 76 0.48 -15.59 -5.21
N LEU A 77 1.13 -14.56 -5.76
CA LEU A 77 1.23 -14.29 -7.20
C LEU A 77 2.45 -14.94 -7.85
N ASN A 78 3.34 -15.56 -7.07
CA ASN A 78 4.61 -16.11 -7.52
C ASN A 78 5.48 -15.09 -8.29
N VAL A 79 5.63 -13.90 -7.71
CA VAL A 79 6.49 -12.82 -8.23
C VAL A 79 7.42 -12.30 -7.13
N PRO A 80 8.56 -11.67 -7.47
CA PRO A 80 9.42 -11.04 -6.48
C PRO A 80 8.73 -9.94 -5.67
N PHE A 81 9.22 -9.75 -4.45
CA PHE A 81 8.88 -8.63 -3.58
C PHE A 81 10.03 -7.63 -3.51
N VAL A 82 9.71 -6.33 -3.57
CA VAL A 82 10.70 -5.24 -3.46
C VAL A 82 10.32 -4.29 -2.32
N PRO A 83 11.22 -4.05 -1.35
CA PRO A 83 10.98 -3.08 -0.29
C PRO A 83 11.24 -1.64 -0.77
N ILE A 84 10.30 -0.74 -0.48
CA ILE A 84 10.48 0.71 -0.54
C ILE A 84 10.62 1.23 0.90
N ARG A 85 11.72 1.91 1.21
CA ARG A 85 12.07 2.30 2.59
C ARG A 85 12.52 3.74 2.69
N LYS A 86 12.52 4.29 3.89
CA LYS A 86 13.16 5.56 4.24
C LYS A 86 14.69 5.46 4.11
N PRO A 87 15.38 6.61 4.04
CA PRO A 87 16.80 6.64 3.80
C PRO A 87 17.66 5.84 4.77
N GLY A 88 18.69 5.19 4.23
CA GLY A 88 19.71 4.48 5.01
C GLY A 88 19.26 3.12 5.57
N LYS A 89 18.12 2.59 5.11
CA LYS A 89 17.64 1.24 5.47
C LYS A 89 17.95 0.17 4.42
N LEU A 90 18.38 0.57 3.22
CA LEU A 90 18.70 -0.32 2.11
C LEU A 90 20.20 -0.26 1.80
N PRO A 91 20.88 -1.40 1.62
CA PRO A 91 22.29 -1.43 1.25
C PRO A 91 22.50 -1.21 -0.26
N GLY A 92 23.75 -1.04 -0.67
CA GLY A 92 24.11 -0.96 -2.08
C GLY A 92 23.68 0.34 -2.75
N LYS A 93 23.45 0.29 -4.08
CA LYS A 93 23.03 1.47 -4.86
C LYS A 93 21.52 1.64 -4.77
N VAL A 94 21.10 2.81 -4.28
CA VAL A 94 19.69 3.16 -4.14
C VAL A 94 19.30 4.32 -5.04
N LYS A 95 18.05 4.32 -5.50
CA LYS A 95 17.36 5.51 -6.00
C LYS A 95 16.62 6.14 -4.83
N SER A 96 16.58 7.47 -4.75
CA SER A 96 15.85 8.20 -3.72
C SER A 96 14.88 9.19 -4.36
N GLN A 97 13.70 9.35 -3.75
CA GLN A 97 12.66 10.28 -4.15
C GLN A 97 12.18 11.06 -2.92
N ALA A 98 12.36 12.38 -2.95
CA ALA A 98 11.82 13.28 -1.93
C ALA A 98 10.35 13.59 -2.17
N TYR A 99 9.61 13.82 -1.09
CA TYR A 99 8.23 14.28 -1.12
C TYR A 99 7.89 15.13 0.11
N THR A 100 6.96 16.06 -0.09
CA THR A 100 6.54 17.01 0.94
C THR A 100 5.41 16.42 1.78
N LEU A 101 5.57 16.52 3.10
CA LEU A 101 4.55 16.29 4.11
C LEU A 101 3.95 17.65 4.55
N GLU A 102 2.82 17.62 5.25
CA GLU A 102 2.19 18.83 5.80
C GLU A 102 3.13 19.63 6.72
N TYR A 103 4.07 18.95 7.37
CA TYR A 103 5.05 19.54 8.28
C TYR A 103 6.47 19.01 8.03
N GLY A 104 6.94 19.01 6.77
CA GLY A 104 8.33 18.72 6.45
C GLY A 104 8.54 18.05 5.10
N GLU A 105 9.73 17.51 4.89
CA GLU A 105 10.07 16.66 3.75
C GLU A 105 10.44 15.28 4.27
N ASP A 106 10.07 14.25 3.52
CA ASP A 106 10.53 12.88 3.75
C ASP A 106 11.02 12.29 2.42
N LYS A 107 11.68 11.14 2.48
CA LYS A 107 12.27 10.48 1.31
C LYS A 107 11.94 8.99 1.32
N LEU A 108 11.77 8.44 0.14
CA LEU A 108 11.71 6.99 -0.09
C LEU A 108 12.87 6.55 -0.96
N GLU A 109 13.34 5.33 -0.73
CA GLU A 109 14.44 4.68 -1.40
C GLU A 109 14.06 3.27 -1.85
N VAL A 110 14.64 2.87 -2.98
CA VAL A 110 14.58 1.50 -3.51
C VAL A 110 15.97 1.12 -4.01
N GLN A 111 16.37 -0.14 -3.83
CA GLN A 111 17.62 -0.65 -4.40
C GLN A 111 17.47 -0.78 -5.91
N LEU A 112 18.42 -0.21 -6.66
CA LEU A 112 18.37 -0.21 -8.14
C LEU A 112 18.45 -1.62 -8.73
N GLU A 113 19.13 -2.54 -8.04
CA GLU A 113 19.24 -3.94 -8.45
C GLU A 113 17.94 -4.75 -8.26
N SER A 114 16.98 -4.21 -7.50
CA SER A 114 15.68 -4.86 -7.26
C SER A 114 14.64 -4.54 -8.32
N ILE A 115 14.91 -3.61 -9.23
CA ILE A 115 13.98 -3.15 -10.26
C ILE A 115 14.62 -3.30 -11.65
N THR A 116 13.95 -4.06 -12.52
CA THR A 116 14.32 -4.12 -13.93
C THR A 116 13.55 -3.05 -14.72
N PRO A 117 14.20 -2.24 -15.58
CA PRO A 117 13.51 -1.28 -16.43
C PRO A 117 12.40 -1.94 -17.28
N GLY A 118 11.25 -1.29 -17.38
CA GLY A 118 10.07 -1.77 -18.10
C GLY A 118 9.23 -2.81 -17.37
N GLN A 119 9.64 -3.31 -16.19
CA GLN A 119 8.84 -4.29 -15.47
C GLN A 119 7.52 -3.68 -14.96
N ASN A 120 6.44 -4.45 -14.94
CA ASN A 120 5.17 -4.02 -14.36
C ASN A 120 5.13 -4.28 -12.86
N VAL A 121 4.98 -3.21 -12.10
CA VAL A 121 4.99 -3.19 -10.64
C VAL A 121 3.59 -2.87 -10.11
N VAL A 122 3.18 -3.62 -9.10
CA VAL A 122 2.07 -3.25 -8.23
C VAL A 122 2.63 -2.76 -6.90
N ILE A 123 2.27 -1.54 -6.50
CA ILE A 123 2.68 -0.97 -5.21
C ILE A 123 1.59 -1.24 -4.17
N ILE A 124 1.96 -1.67 -2.97
CA ILE A 124 1.03 -1.93 -1.87
C ILE A 124 1.45 -1.24 -0.58
N ASP A 125 0.47 -0.66 0.10
CA ASP A 125 0.59 -0.17 1.47
C ASP A 125 -0.65 -0.57 2.29
N ASP A 126 -0.63 -0.31 3.59
CA ASP A 126 -1.75 -0.65 4.45
C ASP A 126 -2.93 0.33 4.30
N LEU A 127 -2.64 1.62 4.14
CA LEU A 127 -3.67 2.66 4.18
C LEU A 127 -3.39 3.81 3.20
N LEU A 128 -4.43 4.27 2.49
CA LEU A 128 -4.41 5.51 1.73
C LEU A 128 -5.08 6.64 2.53
N ALA A 129 -4.32 7.67 2.88
CA ALA A 129 -4.81 8.91 3.47
C ALA A 129 -4.81 10.03 2.40
N THR A 130 -3.89 11.00 2.50
CA THR A 130 -3.73 12.09 1.52
C THR A 130 -3.07 11.67 0.20
N GLY A 131 -2.63 10.42 0.08
CA GLY A 131 -1.95 9.87 -1.10
C GLY A 131 -0.48 10.28 -1.28
N GLY A 132 0.08 11.11 -0.39
CA GLY A 132 1.46 11.63 -0.52
C GLY A 132 2.54 10.55 -0.61
N SER A 133 2.57 9.62 0.35
CA SER A 133 3.56 8.53 0.37
C SER A 133 3.39 7.59 -0.84
N MET A 134 2.15 7.29 -1.23
CA MET A 134 1.86 6.44 -2.38
C MET A 134 2.36 7.10 -3.68
N GLN A 135 2.09 8.40 -3.89
CA GLN A 135 2.62 9.11 -5.07
C GLN A 135 4.15 9.15 -5.07
N ALA A 136 4.78 9.35 -3.92
CA ALA A 136 6.23 9.33 -3.81
C ALA A 136 6.80 7.96 -4.22
N ALA A 137 6.15 6.87 -3.81
CA ALA A 137 6.51 5.52 -4.22
C ALA A 137 6.30 5.28 -5.72
N VAL A 138 5.19 5.78 -6.30
CA VAL A 138 4.93 5.73 -7.75
C VAL A 138 6.07 6.40 -8.51
N ASN A 139 6.36 7.66 -8.16
CA ASN A 139 7.42 8.45 -8.79
C ASN A 139 8.78 7.77 -8.66
N LEU A 140 9.08 7.20 -7.49
CA LEU A 140 10.35 6.50 -7.23
C LEU A 140 10.53 5.29 -8.16
N ILE A 141 9.51 4.45 -8.28
CA ILE A 141 9.55 3.24 -9.11
C ILE A 141 9.63 3.60 -10.60
N GLN A 142 8.87 4.61 -11.04
CA GLN A 142 8.96 5.14 -12.40
C GLN A 142 10.36 5.73 -12.68
N ALA A 143 10.93 6.48 -11.74
CA ALA A 143 12.28 7.04 -11.86
C ALA A 143 13.40 5.99 -11.78
N ALA A 144 13.10 4.78 -11.29
CA ALA A 144 13.95 3.59 -11.37
C ALA A 144 13.78 2.83 -12.71
N GLY A 145 12.87 3.29 -13.58
CA GLY A 145 12.68 2.80 -14.95
C GLY A 145 11.57 1.77 -15.11
N ALA A 146 10.78 1.47 -14.07
CA ALA A 146 9.70 0.50 -14.13
C ALA A 146 8.31 1.14 -14.31
N ASN A 147 7.35 0.34 -14.78
CA ASN A 147 5.97 0.78 -14.97
C ASN A 147 5.17 0.47 -13.71
N VAL A 148 4.52 1.47 -13.11
CA VAL A 148 3.58 1.24 -12.01
C VAL A 148 2.19 1.00 -12.58
N ALA A 149 1.76 -0.26 -12.59
CA ALA A 149 0.50 -0.67 -13.20
C ALA A 149 -0.71 -0.47 -12.27
N LEU A 150 -0.50 -0.58 -10.97
CA LEU A 150 -1.56 -0.48 -9.96
C LEU A 150 -0.96 -0.10 -8.59
N CYS A 151 -1.67 0.75 -7.86
CA CYS A 151 -1.49 0.91 -6.42
C CYS A 151 -2.59 0.15 -5.66
N MET A 152 -2.27 -0.41 -4.50
CA MET A 152 -3.21 -1.13 -3.65
C MET A 152 -3.08 -0.69 -2.20
N VAL A 153 -4.22 -0.58 -1.53
CA VAL A 153 -4.29 -0.38 -0.07
C VAL A 153 -5.35 -1.27 0.56
N ILE A 154 -5.18 -1.60 1.84
CA ILE A 154 -6.19 -2.35 2.58
C ILE A 154 -7.33 -1.41 2.95
N VAL A 155 -6.99 -0.23 3.50
CA VAL A 155 -7.95 0.77 3.94
C VAL A 155 -7.74 2.07 3.17
N GLU A 156 -8.82 2.73 2.79
CA GLU A 156 -8.77 4.08 2.23
C GLU A 156 -9.65 5.03 3.02
N ILE A 157 -9.13 6.20 3.39
CA ILE A 157 -9.89 7.28 3.99
C ILE A 157 -10.44 8.18 2.88
N GLU A 158 -11.70 7.96 2.49
CA GLU A 158 -12.28 8.58 1.29
C GLU A 158 -12.35 10.11 1.38
N GLU A 159 -12.58 10.65 2.59
CA GLU A 159 -12.71 12.08 2.84
C GLU A 159 -11.40 12.86 2.61
N LEU A 160 -10.25 12.16 2.56
CA LEU A 160 -8.95 12.79 2.29
C LEU A 160 -8.62 12.83 0.80
N HIS A 161 -9.48 12.28 -0.07
CA HIS A 161 -9.38 12.33 -1.52
C HIS A 161 -8.02 11.91 -2.09
N GLY A 162 -7.28 11.02 -1.39
CA GLY A 162 -5.91 10.67 -1.73
C GLY A 162 -5.74 10.09 -3.14
N ARG A 163 -6.77 9.44 -3.68
CA ARG A 163 -6.78 8.92 -5.06
C ARG A 163 -6.55 10.01 -6.11
N GLN A 164 -7.04 11.23 -5.87
CA GLN A 164 -6.91 12.34 -6.83
C GLN A 164 -5.46 12.79 -7.02
N LYS A 165 -4.58 12.43 -6.07
CA LYS A 165 -3.15 12.72 -6.14
C LYS A 165 -2.41 11.73 -7.05
N LEU A 166 -3.02 10.58 -7.36
CA LEU A 166 -2.40 9.49 -8.10
C LEU A 166 -2.67 9.59 -9.61
N ASP A 167 -1.62 9.44 -10.41
CA ASP A 167 -1.68 9.37 -11.87
C ASP A 167 -1.84 7.92 -12.39
N VAL A 168 -1.86 6.95 -11.47
CA VAL A 168 -1.99 5.51 -11.76
C VAL A 168 -3.26 4.94 -11.12
N PRO A 169 -3.79 3.82 -11.65
CA PRO A 169 -4.94 3.14 -11.05
C PRO A 169 -4.68 2.77 -9.58
N ILE A 170 -5.71 2.84 -8.75
CA ILE A 170 -5.66 2.42 -7.35
C ILE A 170 -6.86 1.58 -6.94
N PHE A 171 -6.58 0.49 -6.24
CA PHE A 171 -7.55 -0.38 -5.60
C PHE A 171 -7.47 -0.23 -4.08
N SER A 172 -8.61 -0.03 -3.42
CA SER A 172 -8.73 -0.15 -1.97
C SER A 172 -9.65 -1.31 -1.65
N LEU A 173 -9.23 -2.18 -0.72
CA LEU A 173 -10.04 -3.31 -0.31
C LEU A 173 -11.25 -2.85 0.52
N ILE A 174 -11.03 -1.86 1.39
CA ILE A 174 -12.03 -1.33 2.32
C ILE A 174 -12.02 0.20 2.23
N PRO A 175 -13.02 0.80 1.56
CA PRO A 175 -13.32 2.21 1.72
C PRO A 175 -13.81 2.46 3.15
N PHE A 176 -13.19 3.41 3.85
CA PHE A 176 -13.46 3.72 5.24
C PHE A 176 -13.83 5.19 5.38
N SER A 177 -14.98 5.43 6.00
CA SER A 177 -15.41 6.79 6.34
C SER A 177 -14.93 7.14 7.74
N ALA A 178 -14.12 8.19 7.86
CA ALA A 178 -13.60 8.68 9.14
C ALA A 178 -14.64 9.46 9.97
N THR A 179 -15.88 9.60 9.48
CA THR A 179 -16.93 10.31 10.19
C THR A 179 -17.35 9.53 11.43
N VAL A 180 -17.02 10.06 12.62
CA VAL A 180 -17.68 9.63 13.86
C VAL A 180 -19.16 9.91 13.69
N LYS A 181 -19.99 8.87 13.60
CA LYS A 181 -21.44 9.04 13.74
C LYS A 181 -21.68 9.69 15.10
N LYS A 182 -22.08 10.97 15.07
CA LYS A 182 -22.68 11.62 16.24
C LYS A 182 -23.98 10.92 16.60
#